data_AF-A0A239DT91-F1
#
_entry.id   AF-A0A239DT91-F1
#
_cell.length_a   1.000
_cell.length_b   1.000
_cell.length_c   1.000
_cell.angle_alpha   90.00
_cell.angle_beta   90.00
_cell.angle_gamma   90.00
#
_symmetry.space_group_name_H-M   'P 1'
#
loop_
_entity.id
_entity.type
_entity.pdbx_description
1 polymer ?
#
loop_
_entity_poly.entity_id
_entity_poly.type
_entity_poly.pdbx_seq_one_letter_code
_entity_poly.pdbx_strand_id
1 'polypeptide(L)'
;MSKHQIDAEKVDSIILVDQGKAYTKSSAALRIARSLSGGYPLLAAFLIIPPFLRNLVYDYIARNRYKWYGKKESCMIPTPELKAKFLD
;
A
#
# COMPACT_ATOMS: atom_id res chain seq x y z
N MET A 1 3.90 -4.97 -15.06
CA MET A 1 3.72 -3.51 -14.88
C MET A 1 3.07 -2.84 -16.10
N SER A 2 3.33 -3.28 -17.33
CA SER A 2 2.82 -2.69 -18.59
C SER A 2 1.32 -2.83 -18.85
N LYS A 3 0.62 -3.74 -18.14
CA LYS A 3 -0.81 -4.04 -18.36
C LYS A 3 -1.78 -3.05 -17.68
N HIS A 4 -1.28 -2.18 -16.79
CA HIS A 4 -2.12 -1.28 -15.98
C HIS A 4 -1.63 0.18 -15.93
N GLN A 5 -0.73 0.59 -16.84
CA GLN A 5 -0.18 1.96 -16.92
C GLN A 5 0.33 2.52 -15.58
N ILE A 6 1.08 1.69 -14.83
CA ILE A 6 1.67 2.15 -13.57
C ILE A 6 3.07 2.70 -13.85
N ASP A 7 3.25 3.97 -13.53
CA ASP A 7 4.56 4.62 -13.50
C ASP A 7 5.29 4.18 -12.22
N ALA A 8 6.25 3.27 -12.36
CA ALA A 8 7.01 2.72 -11.25
C ALA A 8 7.82 3.79 -10.51
N GLU A 9 8.18 4.90 -11.17
CA GLU A 9 8.93 6.00 -10.55
C GLU A 9 8.05 6.87 -9.64
N LYS A 10 6.72 6.77 -9.77
CA LYS A 10 5.75 7.52 -8.94
C LYS A 10 5.15 6.71 -7.80
N VAL A 11 5.59 5.46 -7.60
CA VAL A 11 5.05 4.58 -6.57
C VAL A 11 6.13 4.25 -5.53
N ASP A 12 6.02 4.89 -4.37
CA ASP A 12 7.04 4.82 -3.30
C ASP A 12 6.70 3.83 -2.16
N SER A 13 5.60 3.08 -2.26
CA SER A 13 5.14 2.23 -1.14
C SER A 13 4.34 1.00 -1.53
N ILE A 14 3.10 1.16 -2.03
CA ILE A 14 2.17 0.05 -2.28
C ILE A 14 1.32 0.30 -3.52
N ILE A 15 0.95 -0.79 -4.19
CA ILE A 15 0.04 -0.83 -5.33
C ILE A 15 -0.97 -1.94 -5.07
N LEU A 16 -2.25 -1.67 -5.30
CA LEU A 16 -3.29 -2.69 -5.37
C LEU A 16 -3.77 -2.80 -6.81
N VAL A 17 -3.64 -3.97 -7.42
CA VAL A 17 -4.30 -4.29 -8.68
C VAL A 17 -5.55 -5.09 -8.37
N ASP A 18 -6.71 -4.54 -8.70
CA ASP A 18 -8.00 -5.17 -8.45
C ASP A 18 -8.94 -4.91 -9.62
N GLN A 19 -9.58 -5.97 -10.13
CA GLN A 19 -10.50 -5.94 -11.28
C GLN A 19 -9.95 -5.18 -12.51
N GLY A 20 -8.66 -5.37 -12.82
CA GLY A 20 -8.00 -4.71 -13.96
C GLY A 20 -7.64 -3.23 -13.74
N LYS A 21 -7.92 -2.67 -12.56
CA LYS A 21 -7.55 -1.31 -12.18
C LYS A 21 -6.41 -1.31 -11.17
N ALA A 22 -5.47 -0.40 -11.34
CA ALA A 22 -4.42 -0.14 -10.37
C ALA A 22 -4.82 1.01 -9.45
N TYR A 23 -4.62 0.80 -8.15
CA TYR A 23 -4.79 1.80 -7.11
C TYR A 23 -3.44 2.01 -6.41
N THR A 24 -3.17 3.25 -6.01
CA THR A 24 -1.95 3.65 -5.31
C THR A 24 -2.30 4.45 -4.05
N LYS A 25 -1.29 4.72 -3.22
CA LYS A 25 -1.39 5.56 -2.01
C LYS A 25 -2.56 5.16 -1.08
N SER A 26 -3.30 6.14 -0.58
CA SER A 26 -4.44 5.92 0.32
C SER A 26 -5.53 5.05 -0.32
N SER A 27 -5.71 5.11 -1.65
CA SER A 27 -6.71 4.29 -2.34
C SER A 27 -6.37 2.81 -2.29
N ALA A 28 -5.09 2.46 -2.49
CA ALA A 28 -4.62 1.09 -2.32
C ALA A 28 -4.79 0.63 -0.87
N ALA A 29 -4.30 1.44 0.08
CA ALA A 29 -4.34 1.10 1.51
C ALA A 29 -5.76 0.82 2.02
N LEU A 30 -6.72 1.73 1.75
CA LEU A 30 -8.09 1.61 2.24
C LEU A 30 -8.85 0.47 1.55
N ARG A 31 -8.55 0.17 0.28
CA ARG A 31 -9.14 -0.98 -0.42
C ARG A 31 -8.60 -2.31 0.10
N ILE A 32 -7.29 -2.39 0.38
CA ILE A 32 -6.69 -3.55 1.04
C ILE A 32 -7.34 -3.75 2.41
N ALA A 33 -7.49 -2.68 3.21
CA ALA A 33 -8.11 -2.73 4.53
C ALA A 33 -9.54 -3.29 4.50
N ARG A 34 -10.30 -3.04 3.43
CA ARG A 34 -11.64 -3.62 3.21
C ARG A 34 -11.63 -5.15 3.12
N SER A 35 -10.55 -5.74 2.63
CA SER A 35 -10.42 -7.19 2.44
C SER A 35 -9.78 -7.90 3.63
N LEU A 36 -9.36 -7.16 4.67
CA LEU A 36 -8.83 -7.73 5.90
C LEU A 36 -9.96 -8.09 6.88
N SER A 37 -9.69 -9.00 7.81
CA SER A 37 -10.66 -9.43 8.84
C SER A 37 -10.69 -8.49 10.05
N GLY A 38 -11.67 -8.62 10.94
CA GLY A 38 -11.76 -7.82 12.17
C GLY A 38 -12.23 -6.39 11.91
N GLY A 39 -11.64 -5.41 12.61
CA GLY A 39 -12.04 -4.00 12.52
C GLY A 39 -11.48 -3.22 11.32
N TYR A 40 -10.54 -3.80 10.56
CA TYR A 40 -9.90 -3.11 9.43
C TYR A 40 -10.86 -2.67 8.31
N PRO A 41 -11.94 -3.39 7.97
CA PRO A 41 -12.90 -2.95 6.96
C PRO A 41 -13.56 -1.60 7.30
N LEU A 42 -13.62 -1.21 8.58
CA LEU A 42 -14.16 0.09 8.99
C LEU A 42 -13.34 1.26 8.42
N LEU A 43 -12.03 1.07 8.20
CA LEU A 43 -11.18 2.09 7.59
C LEU A 43 -11.61 2.39 6.15
N ALA A 44 -12.24 1.45 5.45
CA ALA A 44 -12.74 1.68 4.09
C ALA A 44 -13.79 2.80 4.03
N ALA A 45 -14.43 3.15 5.16
CA ALA A 45 -15.32 4.31 5.25
C ALA A 45 -14.61 5.62 4.85
N PHE A 46 -13.29 5.74 5.09
CA PHE A 46 -12.49 6.90 4.68
C PHE A 46 -12.36 7.06 3.16
N LEU A 47 -12.83 6.12 2.35
CA LEU A 47 -12.94 6.30 0.90
C LEU A 47 -13.95 7.39 0.51
N ILE A 48 -14.88 7.76 1.39
CA ILE A 48 -15.79 8.90 1.19
C ILE A 48 -15.05 10.24 1.18
N ILE A 49 -13.90 10.31 1.85
CA ILE A 49 -13.08 11.52 1.90
C ILE A 49 -12.44 11.73 0.52
N PRO A 50 -12.50 12.96 -0.03
CA PRO A 50 -11.87 13.29 -1.30
C PRO A 50 -10.38 12.87 -1.35
N PRO A 51 -9.90 12.33 -2.49
CA PRO A 51 -8.54 11.82 -2.62
C PRO A 51 -7.45 12.81 -2.20
N PHE A 52 -7.64 14.11 -2.42
CA PHE A 52 -6.65 15.12 -2.07
C PHE A 52 -6.35 15.14 -0.57
N LEU A 53 -7.37 15.13 0.29
CA LEU A 53 -7.19 15.14 1.76
C LEU A 53 -6.53 13.85 2.26
N ARG A 54 -7.08 12.70 1.87
CA ARG A 54 -6.55 11.41 2.34
C ARG A 54 -5.16 11.11 1.78
N ASN A 55 -4.81 11.63 0.61
CA ASN A 55 -3.45 11.53 0.08
C ASN A 55 -2.47 12.45 0.82
N LEU A 56 -2.87 13.64 1.29
CA LEU A 56 -2.00 14.47 2.13
C LEU A 56 -1.60 13.75 3.42
N VAL A 57 -2.58 13.12 4.09
CA VAL A 57 -2.34 12.30 5.29
C VAL A 57 -1.45 11.11 4.96
N TYR A 58 -1.73 10.41 3.87
CA TYR A 58 -0.91 9.29 3.42
C TYR A 58 0.54 9.72 3.15
N ASP A 59 0.74 10.83 2.44
CA ASP A 59 2.06 11.34 2.09
C ASP A 59 2.83 11.85 3.33
N TYR A 60 2.12 12.37 4.34
CA TYR A 60 2.72 12.67 5.64
C TYR A 60 3.23 11.40 6.34
N ILE A 61 2.39 10.37 6.46
CA ILE A 61 2.78 9.08 7.06
C ILE A 61 3.94 8.44 6.28
N ALA A 62 3.86 8.42 4.95
CA ALA A 62 4.87 7.81 4.10
C ALA A 62 6.24 8.47 4.26
N ARG A 63 6.28 9.81 4.37
CA ARG A 63 7.52 10.57 4.61
C ARG A 63 8.11 10.34 6.01
N ASN A 64 7.27 10.04 6.99
CA ASN A 64 7.70 9.85 8.38
C ASN A 64 7.91 8.37 8.77
N ARG A 65 7.48 7.41 7.95
CA ARG A 65 7.49 5.96 8.29
C ARG A 65 8.86 5.45 8.78
N TYR A 66 9.94 5.85 8.12
CA TYR A 66 11.29 5.40 8.52
C TYR A 66 11.81 6.13 9.76
N LYS A 67 11.31 7.32 10.06
CA LYS A 67 11.63 8.04 11.30
C LYS A 67 10.92 7.41 12.50
N TRP A 68 9.69 6.95 12.32
CA TRP A 68 8.88 6.37 13.40
C TRP A 68 9.19 4.90 13.66
N TYR A 69 9.37 4.11 12.60
CA TYR A 69 9.52 2.65 12.70
C TYR A 69 10.96 2.17 12.45
N GLY A 70 11.88 3.09 12.15
CA GLY A 70 13.23 2.77 11.73
C GLY A 70 13.31 2.29 10.28
N LYS A 71 14.52 2.30 9.72
CA LYS A 71 14.84 1.65 8.45
C LYS A 71 15.65 0.39 8.75
N LYS A 72 15.41 -0.67 7.98
CA LYS A 72 16.29 -1.84 8.02
C LYS A 72 17.55 -1.51 7.21
N GLU A 73 18.71 -1.62 7.84
CA GLU A 73 20.02 -1.37 7.23
C GLU A 73 20.46 -2.52 6.31
N SER A 74 19.90 -3.72 6.50
CA SER A 74 20.22 -4.91 5.69
C SER A 74 18.98 -5.54 5.05
N CYS A 75 19.17 -6.12 3.87
CA CYS A 75 18.15 -6.90 3.18
C CYS A 75 17.85 -8.18 3.96
N MET A 76 16.58 -8.39 4.28
CA MET A 76 16.10 -9.63 4.89
C MET A 76 16.15 -10.76 3.86
N ILE A 77 16.83 -11.86 4.19
CA ILE A 77 16.69 -13.11 3.44
C ILE A 77 15.36 -13.77 3.87
N PRO A 78 14.38 -13.92 2.97
CA PRO A 78 13.08 -14.46 3.34
C PRO A 78 13.20 -15.93 3.74
N THR A 79 12.46 -16.33 4.79
CA THR A 79 12.29 -17.75 5.13
C THR A 79 11.53 -18.45 3.99
N PRO A 80 11.60 -19.79 3.89
CA PRO A 80 10.85 -20.54 2.88
C PRO A 80 9.35 -20.23 2.89
N GLU A 81 8.76 -20.07 4.08
CA GLU A 81 7.36 -19.71 4.29
C GLU A 81 7.01 -18.32 3.74
N LEU A 82 7.91 -17.35 3.91
CA LEU A 82 7.73 -16.00 3.40
C LEU A 82 7.93 -15.98 1.88
N LYS A 83 8.88 -16.75 1.37
CA LYS A 83 9.13 -16.92 -0.08
C LYS A 83 7.88 -17.45 -0.80
N ALA A 84 7.14 -18.37 -0.19
CA ALA A 84 5.89 -18.91 -0.73
C ALA A 84 4.76 -17.87 -0.92
N LYS A 85 4.91 -16.66 -0.37
CA LYS A 85 3.97 -15.55 -0.56
C LYS A 85 4.31 -14.65 -1.75
N PHE A 86 5.49 -14.80 -2.36
CA PHE A 86 5.90 -14.05 -3.54
C PHE A 86 5.45 -14.78 -4.81
N LEU A 87 5.18 -14.01 -5.87
CA LEU A 87 4.96 -14.53 -7.22
C LEU A 87 6.33 -14.73 -7.88
N ASP A 88 6.51 -15.83 -8.61
CA ASP A 88 7.73 -16.11 -9.41
C ASP A 88 7.87 -15.20 -10.64
#